data_AF-A0A1I5BUX3-F1
#
_entry.id   AF-A0A1I5BUX3-F1
#
_cell.length_a   1.000
_cell.length_b   1.000
_cell.length_c   1.000
_cell.angle_alpha   90.00
_cell.angle_beta   90.00
_cell.angle_gamma   90.00
#
_symmetry.space_group_name_H-M   'P 1'
#
loop_
_entity.id
_entity.type
_entity.pdbx_description
1 polymer ?
#
loop_
_entity_poly.entity_id
_entity_poly.type
_entity_poly.pdbx_seq_one_letter_code
_entity_poly.pdbx_strand_id
1 'polypeptide(L)'
;MLTKIFFLFIATLLISNLAHSQVIEHPAYDSLKRTILALDQEVYEVKLNLHQAQSQLKTGIFVATMGYTITIIGGQLLGSNPDLGKSLLYVGGATGIAGTFVLVKGFKKLSLRAPDPPLGIR
;
A
#
# COMPACT_ATOMS: atom_id res chain seq x y z
N MET A 1 59.96 9.45 43.16
CA MET A 1 58.60 10.04 43.19
C MET A 1 58.29 10.81 41.90
N LEU A 2 59.24 11.62 41.40
CA LEU A 2 59.13 12.41 40.16
C LEU A 2 58.77 11.59 38.89
N THR A 3 59.34 10.39 38.72
CA THR A 3 59.07 9.51 37.56
C THR A 3 57.61 9.01 37.52
N LYS A 4 56.97 8.84 38.69
CA LYS A 4 55.55 8.41 38.76
C LYS A 4 54.60 9.55 38.38
N ILE A 5 54.95 10.80 38.73
CA ILE A 5 54.19 12.00 38.38
C ILE A 5 54.29 12.28 36.88
N PHE A 6 55.48 12.11 36.30
CA PHE A 6 55.70 12.24 34.86
C PHE A 6 54.89 11.23 34.05
N PHE A 7 54.84 9.97 34.50
CA PHE A 7 54.04 8.94 33.84
C PHE A 7 52.53 9.21 33.94
N LEU A 8 52.07 9.74 35.07
CA LEU A 8 50.67 10.13 35.27
C LEU A 8 50.30 11.31 34.35
N PHE A 9 51.19 12.29 34.18
CA PHE A 9 50.97 13.43 33.29
C PHE A 9 50.85 13.02 31.81
N ILE A 10 51.68 12.08 31.36
CA ILE A 10 51.59 11.52 29.99
C ILE A 10 50.28 10.74 29.80
N ALA A 11 49.86 9.96 30.80
CA ALA A 11 48.60 9.22 30.74
C ALA A 11 47.38 10.17 30.61
N THR A 12 47.38 11.30 31.33
CA THR A 12 46.29 12.29 31.24
C THR A 12 46.26 13.00 29.87
N LEU A 13 47.43 13.25 29.27
CA LEU A 13 47.56 13.83 27.92
C LEU A 13 47.09 12.89 26.81
N LEU A 14 47.23 11.58 26.99
CA LEU A 14 46.72 10.59 26.04
C LEU A 14 45.19 10.47 26.09
N ILE A 15 44.59 10.59 27.28
CA ILE A 15 43.13 10.45 27.46
C ILE A 15 42.36 11.67 26.91
N SER A 16 42.93 12.88 26.94
CA SER A 16 42.28 14.09 26.42
C SER A 16 42.12 14.10 24.89
N ASN A 17 42.97 13.36 24.16
CA ASN A 17 42.90 13.23 22.71
C ASN A 17 41.78 12.27 22.23
N LEU A 18 41.37 11.30 23.06
CA LEU A 18 40.26 10.39 22.72
C LEU A 18 38.89 11.08 22.74
N ALA A 19 38.74 12.18 23.48
CA ALA A 19 37.48 12.90 23.62
C ALA A 19 37.10 13.76 22.39
N HIS A 20 38.04 14.02 21.47
CA HIS A 20 37.85 14.92 20.32
C HIS A 20 37.52 14.20 19.00
N SER A 21 37.38 12.87 19.00
CA SER A 21 36.93 12.12 17.81
C SER A 21 35.41 11.96 17.79
N GLN A 22 34.68 13.03 18.11
CA GLN A 22 33.25 13.10 17.82
C GLN A 22 33.11 13.18 16.30
N VAL A 23 32.80 12.04 15.66
CA VAL A 23 32.38 12.00 14.27
C VAL A 23 31.26 13.00 14.13
N ILE A 24 31.46 14.03 13.30
CA ILE A 24 30.43 14.97 12.92
C ILE A 24 29.46 14.16 12.04
N GLU A 25 28.51 13.46 12.68
CA GLU A 25 27.37 12.88 11.98
C GLU A 25 26.60 14.05 11.38
N HIS A 26 26.58 14.11 10.06
CA HIS A 26 25.80 15.08 9.32
C HIS A 26 24.32 14.63 9.33
N PRO A 27 23.47 15.16 10.22
CA PRO A 27 22.14 14.61 10.50
C PRO A 27 21.19 14.75 9.29
N ALA A 28 21.52 15.65 8.36
CA ALA A 28 20.76 15.94 7.16
C ALA A 28 20.85 14.84 6.09
N TYR A 29 21.96 14.08 6.01
CA TYR A 29 22.05 12.98 5.04
C TYR A 29 21.22 11.77 5.50
N ASP A 30 21.17 11.52 6.79
CA ASP A 30 20.34 10.44 7.35
C ASP A 30 18.85 10.77 7.24
N SER A 31 18.45 12.03 7.41
CA SER A 31 17.05 12.44 7.20
C SER A 31 16.65 12.30 5.73
N LEU A 32 17.48 12.74 4.78
CA LEU A 32 17.21 12.58 3.35
C LEU A 32 17.15 11.10 2.94
N LYS A 33 18.10 10.28 3.42
CA LYS A 33 18.12 8.84 3.15
C LYS A 33 16.86 8.15 3.67
N ARG A 34 16.41 8.49 4.89
CA ARG A 34 15.15 7.97 5.44
C ARG A 34 13.94 8.40 4.62
N THR A 35 13.89 9.66 4.18
CA THR A 35 12.80 10.15 3.33
C THR A 35 12.76 9.43 1.97
N ILE A 36 13.91 9.21 1.34
CA ILE A 36 13.99 8.44 0.08
C ILE A 36 13.51 7.00 0.30
N LEU A 37 13.94 6.34 1.38
CA LEU A 37 13.48 4.99 1.70
C LEU A 37 11.97 4.92 1.98
N ALA A 38 11.43 5.90 2.71
CA ALA A 38 10.00 5.99 2.98
C ALA A 38 9.19 6.21 1.69
N LEU A 39 9.69 7.08 0.79
CA LEU A 39 9.07 7.33 -0.50
C LEU A 39 9.12 6.09 -1.42
N ASP A 40 10.24 5.38 -1.47
CA ASP A 40 10.37 4.13 -2.24
C ASP A 40 9.37 3.07 -1.74
N GLN A 41 9.19 2.98 -0.42
CA GLN A 41 8.22 2.08 0.19
C GLN A 41 6.77 2.49 -0.16
N GLU A 42 6.45 3.77 -0.10
CA GLU A 42 5.13 4.29 -0.49
C GLU A 42 4.84 4.02 -1.98
N VAL A 43 5.80 4.28 -2.87
CA VAL A 43 5.69 4.00 -4.31
C VAL A 43 5.49 2.50 -4.56
N TYR A 44 6.19 1.65 -3.81
CA TYR A 44 6.02 0.20 -3.88
C TYR A 44 4.60 -0.21 -3.48
N GLU A 45 4.09 0.32 -2.36
CA GLU A 45 2.73 0.05 -1.88
C GLU A 45 1.68 0.51 -2.89
N VAL A 46 1.83 1.70 -3.46
CA VAL A 46 0.94 2.22 -4.51
C VAL A 46 0.94 1.29 -5.72
N LYS A 47 2.11 0.85 -6.20
CA LYS A 47 2.20 -0.09 -7.34
C LYS A 47 1.53 -1.44 -7.04
N LEU A 48 1.71 -1.96 -5.83
CA LEU A 48 1.09 -3.20 -5.38
C LEU A 48 -0.45 -3.07 -5.35
N ASN A 49 -0.95 -1.99 -4.76
CA ASN A 49 -2.38 -1.70 -4.67
C ASN A 49 -3.00 -1.49 -6.07
N LEU A 50 -2.31 -0.80 -6.97
CA LEU A 50 -2.73 -0.63 -8.37
C LEU A 50 -2.84 -1.96 -9.12
N HIS A 51 -1.84 -2.83 -8.99
CA HIS A 51 -1.86 -4.14 -9.66
C HIS A 51 -3.01 -5.01 -9.14
N GLN A 52 -3.22 -5.05 -7.82
CA GLN A 52 -4.32 -5.78 -7.21
C GLN A 52 -5.69 -5.20 -7.60
N ALA A 53 -5.83 -3.87 -7.60
CA ALA A 53 -7.04 -3.19 -8.01
C ALA A 53 -7.38 -3.46 -9.48
N GLN A 54 -6.39 -3.44 -10.38
CA GLN A 54 -6.58 -3.76 -11.80
C GLN A 54 -7.14 -5.17 -12.00
N SER A 55 -6.59 -6.16 -11.30
CA SER A 55 -7.08 -7.54 -11.35
C SER A 55 -8.53 -7.63 -10.86
N GLN A 56 -8.85 -7.03 -9.71
CA GLN A 56 -10.20 -7.03 -9.14
C GLN A 56 -11.21 -6.33 -10.05
N LEU A 57 -10.86 -5.19 -10.63
CA LEU A 57 -11.71 -4.48 -11.58
C LEU A 57 -12.03 -5.34 -12.81
N LYS A 58 -11.00 -5.96 -13.43
CA LYS A 58 -11.20 -6.86 -14.58
C LYS A 58 -12.13 -8.03 -14.23
N THR A 59 -11.90 -8.67 -13.09
CA THR A 59 -12.74 -9.79 -12.63
C THR A 59 -14.17 -9.34 -12.36
N GLY A 60 -14.37 -8.22 -11.66
CA GLY A 60 -15.69 -7.74 -11.35
C GLY A 60 -16.48 -7.36 -12.61
N ILE A 61 -15.85 -6.73 -13.61
CA ILE A 61 -16.50 -6.38 -14.89
C ILE A 61 -16.93 -7.66 -15.59
N PHE A 62 -16.05 -8.66 -15.65
CA PHE A 62 -16.34 -9.94 -16.27
C PHE A 62 -17.52 -10.64 -15.59
N VAL A 63 -17.51 -10.74 -14.26
CA VAL A 63 -18.59 -11.37 -13.48
C VAL A 63 -19.90 -10.59 -13.64
N ALA A 64 -19.87 -9.26 -13.63
CA ALA A 64 -21.06 -8.45 -13.83
C ALA A 64 -21.68 -8.67 -15.22
N THR A 65 -20.85 -8.72 -16.28
CA THR A 65 -21.30 -9.00 -17.64
C THR A 65 -21.88 -10.40 -17.77
N MET A 66 -21.26 -11.41 -17.14
CA MET A 66 -21.81 -12.77 -17.08
C MET A 66 -23.20 -12.77 -16.43
N GLY A 67 -23.34 -12.09 -15.28
CA GLY A 67 -24.62 -11.94 -14.59
C GLY A 67 -25.69 -11.29 -15.49
N TYR A 68 -25.32 -10.24 -16.22
CA TYR A 68 -26.19 -9.59 -17.20
C TYR A 68 -26.65 -10.55 -18.31
N THR A 69 -25.72 -11.30 -18.91
CA THR A 69 -26.04 -12.28 -19.96
C THR A 69 -26.97 -13.37 -19.45
N ILE A 70 -26.68 -13.95 -18.29
CA ILE A 70 -27.51 -14.99 -17.66
C ILE A 70 -28.91 -14.44 -17.37
N THR A 71 -29.00 -13.19 -16.89
CA THR A 71 -30.28 -12.52 -16.62
C THR A 71 -31.09 -12.33 -17.90
N ILE A 72 -30.47 -11.92 -19.01
CA ILE A 72 -31.16 -11.81 -20.31
C ILE A 72 -31.72 -13.15 -20.76
N ILE A 73 -30.90 -14.20 -20.71
CA ILE A 73 -31.32 -15.55 -21.13
C ILE A 73 -32.47 -16.03 -20.24
N GLY A 74 -32.37 -15.82 -18.92
CA GLY A 74 -33.44 -16.14 -17.98
C GLY A 74 -34.73 -15.37 -18.25
N GLY A 75 -34.63 -14.07 -18.57
CA GLY A 75 -35.77 -13.23 -18.93
C GLY A 75 -36.47 -13.68 -20.21
N GLN A 76 -35.70 -14.10 -21.22
CA GLN A 76 -36.26 -14.67 -22.45
C GLN A 76 -36.95 -16.02 -22.20
N LEU A 77 -36.36 -16.87 -21.35
CA LEU A 77 -36.93 -18.17 -20.99
C LEU A 77 -38.16 -18.06 -20.11
N LEU A 78 -38.42 -16.92 -19.46
CA LEU A 78 -39.59 -16.75 -18.59
C LEU A 78 -40.92 -16.99 -19.32
N GLY A 79 -40.97 -16.73 -20.64
CA GLY A 79 -42.15 -16.96 -21.48
C GLY A 79 -42.29 -18.39 -22.02
N SER A 80 -41.21 -19.17 -22.10
CA SER A 80 -41.22 -20.53 -22.66
C SER A 80 -41.04 -21.61 -21.59
N ASN A 81 -40.10 -21.41 -20.67
CA ASN A 81 -39.84 -22.26 -19.52
C ASN A 81 -39.72 -21.41 -18.24
N PRO A 82 -40.84 -21.15 -17.55
CA PRO A 82 -40.89 -20.21 -16.44
C PRO A 82 -39.97 -20.55 -15.26
N ASP A 83 -39.80 -21.83 -14.94
CA ASP A 83 -38.99 -22.26 -13.79
C ASP A 83 -37.49 -22.11 -14.09
N LEU A 84 -37.06 -22.50 -15.30
CA LEU A 84 -35.69 -22.22 -15.76
C LEU A 84 -35.43 -20.72 -15.90
N GLY A 85 -36.39 -19.97 -16.43
CA GLY A 85 -36.28 -18.51 -16.56
C GLY A 85 -36.08 -17.83 -15.21
N LYS A 86 -36.91 -18.16 -14.21
CA LYS A 86 -36.82 -17.59 -12.85
C LYS A 86 -35.51 -17.92 -12.17
N SER A 87 -35.07 -19.18 -12.25
CA SER A 87 -33.80 -19.60 -11.65
C SER A 87 -32.60 -18.89 -12.28
N LEU A 88 -32.55 -18.79 -13.61
CA LEU A 88 -31.52 -18.04 -14.32
C LEU A 88 -31.57 -16.54 -13.99
N LEU A 89 -32.76 -15.96 -13.83
CA LEU A 89 -32.89 -14.56 -13.42
C LEU A 89 -32.29 -14.32 -12.03
N TYR A 90 -32.56 -15.22 -11.08
CA TYR A 90 -32.03 -15.14 -9.74
C TYR A 90 -30.50 -15.31 -9.70
N VAL A 91 -29.99 -16.33 -10.41
CA VAL A 91 -28.55 -16.59 -10.51
C VAL A 91 -27.83 -15.45 -11.23
N GLY A 92 -28.39 -14.96 -12.35
CA GLY A 92 -27.84 -13.85 -13.12
C GLY A 92 -27.80 -12.56 -12.31
N GLY A 93 -28.90 -12.23 -11.62
CA GLY A 93 -28.97 -11.08 -10.73
C GLY A 93 -27.96 -11.16 -9.57
N ALA A 94 -27.90 -12.31 -8.88
CA ALA A 94 -26.94 -12.53 -7.81
C ALA A 94 -25.48 -12.43 -8.30
N THR A 95 -25.19 -12.99 -9.48
CA THR A 95 -23.87 -12.90 -10.12
C THR A 95 -23.53 -11.45 -10.46
N GLY A 96 -24.47 -10.67 -11.00
CA GLY A 96 -24.30 -9.25 -11.29
C GLY A 96 -23.96 -8.42 -10.06
N ILE A 97 -24.65 -8.68 -8.94
CA ILE A 97 -24.38 -8.02 -7.65
C ILE A 97 -23.00 -8.40 -7.13
N ALA A 98 -22.63 -9.69 -7.19
CA ALA A 98 -21.31 -10.15 -6.79
C ALA A 98 -20.19 -9.47 -7.60
N GLY A 99 -20.37 -9.35 -8.92
CA GLY A 99 -19.44 -8.63 -9.81
C GLY A 99 -19.27 -7.17 -9.39
N THR A 100 -20.38 -6.49 -9.08
CA THR A 100 -20.37 -5.10 -8.58
C THR A 100 -19.59 -4.97 -7.27
N PHE A 101 -19.78 -5.90 -6.33
CA PHE A 101 -19.05 -5.88 -5.06
C PHE A 101 -17.53 -6.02 -5.26
N VAL A 102 -17.11 -6.90 -6.17
CA VAL A 102 -15.70 -7.06 -6.55
C VAL A 102 -15.16 -5.78 -7.21
N LEU A 103 -15.96 -5.11 -8.05
CA LEU A 103 -15.61 -3.81 -8.63
C LEU A 103 -15.34 -2.76 -7.56
N VAL A 104 -16.28 -2.58 -6.63
CA VAL A 104 -16.19 -1.57 -5.57
C VAL A 104 -14.97 -1.82 -4.69
N LYS A 105 -14.67 -3.09 -4.39
CA LYS A 105 -13.46 -3.46 -3.65
C LYS A 105 -12.18 -3.11 -4.43
N GLY A 106 -12.17 -3.35 -5.74
CA GLY A 106 -11.07 -2.95 -6.63
C GLY A 106 -10.87 -1.43 -6.66
N PHE A 107 -11.96 -0.66 -6.82
CA PHE A 107 -11.90 0.80 -6.78
C PHE A 107 -11.45 1.34 -5.42
N LYS A 108 -11.90 0.76 -4.30
CA LYS A 108 -11.46 1.16 -2.96
C LYS A 108 -9.96 0.97 -2.74
N LYS A 109 -9.35 -0.06 -3.34
CA LYS A 109 -7.90 -0.26 -3.32
C LYS A 109 -7.13 0.75 -4.19
N LEU A 110 -7.79 1.27 -5.22
CA LEU A 110 -7.21 2.27 -6.13
C LEU A 110 -7.41 3.69 -5.61
N SER A 111 -8.45 3.93 -4.81
CA SER A 111 -8.69 5.17 -4.09
C SER A 111 -7.59 5.35 -3.06
N LEU A 112 -6.49 5.96 -3.51
CA LEU A 112 -5.44 6.51 -2.66
C LEU A 112 -6.13 7.23 -1.49
N ARG A 113 -5.71 6.88 -0.28
CA ARG A 113 -6.05 7.63 0.93
C ARG A 113 -5.92 9.12 0.62
N ALA A 114 -6.88 9.92 1.05
CA ALA A 114 -6.82 11.37 0.83
C ALA A 114 -5.44 11.88 1.24
N PRO A 115 -4.76 12.72 0.42
CA PRO A 115 -3.44 13.21 0.75
C PRO A 115 -3.46 13.80 2.16
N ASP A 116 -2.55 13.36 3.03
CA ASP A 116 -2.41 14.01 4.32
C ASP A 116 -2.09 15.50 4.05
N PRO A 117 -2.78 16.45 4.72
CA PRO A 117 -2.53 17.87 4.48
C PRO A 117 -1.03 18.13 4.69
N PRO A 118 -0.41 18.98 3.85
CA PRO A 118 1.01 19.26 3.96
C PRO A 118 1.30 19.66 5.40
N LEU A 119 2.29 19.01 6.03
CA LEU A 119 2.77 19.41 7.34
C LEU A 119 3.21 20.86 7.22
N GLY A 120 2.34 21.77 7.68
CA GLY A 120 2.63 23.18 7.74
C GLY A 120 3.89 23.35 8.56
N ILE A 121 4.93 23.91 7.93
CA ILE A 121 6.12 24.37 8.61
C ILE A 121 5.64 25.39 9.65
N ARG A 122 5.59 24.97 10.91
CA ARG A 122 5.48 25.84 12.08
C ARG A 122 6.84 25.87 12.77
#